data_AF-A0A9D4YBG3-F1
#
_entry.id   AF-A0A9D4YBG3-F1
#
_cell.length_a   1.000
_cell.length_b   1.000
_cell.length_c   1.000
_cell.angle_alpha   90.00
_cell.angle_beta   90.00
_cell.angle_gamma   90.00
#
_symmetry.space_group_name_H-M   'P 1'
#
loop_
_entity.id
_entity.type
_entity.pdbx_description
1 polymer ?
#
loop_
_entity_poly.entity_id
_entity_poly.type
_entity_poly.pdbx_seq_one_letter_code
_entity_poly.pdbx_strand_id
1 'polypeptide(L)'
;MYSYFTVEEKASSACVSRILKQPPGKFISHAVDDVIKNFTIAVTIVVVAVPEGLPLAVTLTLAYSMRKMMKDKALVRRLSACETMGSATTICSDKTGTLTLNQMTVDEAYVGRNNLNPSDDSSKFHPEALSLINESIAQNSAGNVFVSKDGGAVEFLHVNPEKKRGGVALKLADSGVHIHWKGAAEIILGACNQYLDSNGHLQSIEEHKAFFKEAIDDMAARSLRCVAIAYRSYELDQIPSNEEDLNQWSLPEDELVLLAIVGIKDPCRPSVKDAMRICTEAGVKVRMVTGDNLQTAKAITMECGILASNEDVVEPNIIEGKVFRELSEQEREQLSRMWVSGKQNCRHI
;
A
#
# COMPACT_ATOMS: atom_id res chain seq x y z
N MET A 1 10.64 -53.63 -8.06
CA MET A 1 11.99 -53.29 -8.58
C MET A 1 13.07 -54.30 -8.15
N TYR A 2 13.02 -54.84 -6.92
CA TYR A 2 14.03 -55.81 -6.43
C TYR A 2 13.95 -57.25 -6.99
N SER A 3 12.84 -57.69 -7.60
CA SER A 3 12.72 -59.07 -8.13
C SER A 3 13.28 -59.29 -9.54
N TYR A 4 13.72 -58.25 -10.25
CA TYR A 4 14.28 -58.41 -11.62
C TYR A 4 15.80 -58.58 -11.66
N PHE A 5 16.52 -58.25 -10.58
CA PHE A 5 17.99 -58.28 -10.56
C PHE A 5 18.60 -59.69 -10.36
N THR A 6 17.83 -60.68 -9.90
CA THR A 6 18.35 -62.03 -9.60
C THR A 6 18.36 -62.99 -10.79
N VAL A 7 17.94 -62.57 -11.99
CA VAL A 7 17.83 -63.46 -13.17
C VAL A 7 19.03 -63.36 -14.11
N GLU A 8 19.80 -62.27 -14.11
CA GLU A 8 20.87 -62.04 -15.10
C GLU A 8 22.19 -62.77 -14.81
N GLU A 9 22.54 -63.00 -13.54
CA GLU A 9 23.84 -63.59 -13.19
C GLU A 9 23.97 -65.06 -13.62
N LYS A 10 22.85 -65.80 -13.71
CA LYS A 10 22.82 -67.18 -14.22
C LYS A 10 22.79 -67.28 -15.74
N ALA A 11 22.39 -66.23 -16.46
CA ALA A 11 22.29 -66.25 -17.92
C ALA A 11 23.67 -66.08 -18.60
N SER A 12 24.56 -65.27 -18.02
CA SER A 12 25.88 -64.98 -18.59
C SER A 12 26.83 -66.19 -18.60
N SER A 13 26.87 -66.98 -17.52
CA SER A 13 27.71 -68.20 -17.42
C SER A 13 27.26 -69.30 -18.41
N ALA A 14 25.95 -69.43 -18.64
CA ALA A 14 25.39 -70.42 -19.56
C ALA A 14 25.64 -70.07 -21.04
N CYS A 15 25.62 -68.78 -21.40
CA CYS A 15 25.89 -68.32 -22.77
C CYS A 15 27.34 -68.63 -23.20
N VAL A 16 28.34 -68.33 -22.37
CA VAL A 16 29.76 -68.55 -22.69
C VAL A 16 30.07 -70.04 -22.94
N SER A 17 29.42 -70.95 -22.19
CA SER A 17 29.63 -72.40 -22.34
C SER A 17 29.01 -73.00 -23.62
N ARG A 18 27.93 -72.41 -24.15
CA ARG A 18 27.29 -72.83 -25.40
C ARG A 18 28.00 -72.29 -26.63
N ILE A 19 28.61 -71.13 -26.48
CA ILE A 19 29.39 -70.43 -27.50
C ILE A 19 30.60 -71.29 -27.93
N LEU A 20 31.36 -71.88 -27.01
CA LEU A 20 32.57 -72.64 -27.35
C LEU A 20 32.38 -74.00 -28.09
N LYS A 21 31.14 -74.42 -28.42
CA LYS A 21 30.84 -75.77 -28.95
C LYS A 21 30.16 -75.82 -30.33
N GLN A 22 30.09 -74.74 -31.11
CA GLN A 22 29.34 -74.71 -32.38
C GLN A 22 30.21 -74.43 -33.63
N PRO A 23 29.81 -74.95 -34.83
CA PRO A 23 30.58 -74.80 -36.07
C PRO A 23 30.66 -73.34 -36.55
N PRO A 24 31.76 -72.95 -37.24
CA PRO A 24 32.19 -71.55 -37.38
C PRO A 24 31.22 -70.62 -38.12
N GLY A 25 30.31 -71.15 -38.96
CA GLY A 25 29.34 -70.35 -39.71
C GLY A 25 28.04 -69.99 -38.95
N LYS A 26 27.64 -70.77 -37.94
CA LYS A 26 26.43 -70.51 -37.12
C LYS A 26 26.75 -69.73 -35.83
N PHE A 27 28.02 -69.69 -35.48
CA PHE A 27 28.53 -69.03 -34.30
C PHE A 27 28.41 -67.50 -34.39
N ILE A 28 28.70 -66.94 -35.57
CA ILE A 28 28.63 -65.50 -35.84
C ILE A 28 27.17 -65.02 -35.81
N SER A 29 26.22 -65.79 -36.37
CA SER A 29 24.80 -65.39 -36.34
C SER A 29 24.24 -65.36 -34.92
N HIS A 30 24.53 -66.38 -34.10
CA HIS A 30 24.06 -66.43 -32.71
C HIS A 30 24.71 -65.37 -31.81
N ALA A 31 26.00 -65.06 -32.00
CA ALA A 31 26.66 -63.99 -31.26
C ALA A 31 26.11 -62.61 -31.65
N VAL A 32 25.80 -62.39 -32.92
CA VAL A 32 25.16 -61.16 -33.40
C VAL A 32 23.74 -61.03 -32.82
N ASP A 33 22.96 -62.12 -32.78
CA ASP A 33 21.62 -62.13 -32.19
C ASP A 33 21.64 -61.80 -30.69
N ASP A 34 22.61 -62.35 -29.93
CA ASP A 34 22.78 -62.07 -28.50
C ASP A 34 23.20 -60.61 -28.23
N VAL A 35 24.06 -60.04 -29.08
CA VAL A 35 24.45 -58.62 -28.98
C VAL A 35 23.27 -57.71 -29.29
N ILE A 36 22.48 -58.01 -30.34
CA ILE A 36 21.27 -57.26 -30.68
C ILE A 36 20.25 -57.36 -29.53
N LYS A 37 20.10 -58.53 -28.92
CA LYS A 37 19.20 -58.74 -27.78
C LYS A 37 19.64 -57.94 -26.56
N ASN A 38 20.91 -57.99 -26.19
CA ASN A 38 21.44 -57.21 -25.06
C ASN A 38 21.33 -55.70 -25.32
N PHE A 39 21.59 -55.25 -26.54
CA PHE A 39 21.41 -53.86 -26.94
C PHE A 39 19.94 -53.42 -26.87
N THR A 40 19.01 -54.26 -27.34
CA THR A 40 17.56 -53.99 -27.29
C THR A 40 17.07 -53.90 -25.84
N ILE A 41 17.55 -54.78 -24.96
CA ILE A 41 17.25 -54.73 -23.52
C ILE A 41 17.80 -53.44 -22.91
N ALA A 42 19.05 -53.07 -23.20
CA ALA A 42 19.66 -51.84 -22.70
C ALA A 42 18.86 -50.59 -23.12
N VAL A 43 18.46 -50.49 -24.39
CA VAL A 43 17.60 -49.40 -24.90
C VAL A 43 16.24 -49.40 -24.19
N THR A 44 15.63 -50.57 -23.99
CA THR A 44 14.34 -50.69 -23.28
C THR A 44 14.44 -50.19 -21.84
N ILE A 45 15.52 -50.53 -21.12
CA ILE A 45 15.76 -50.05 -19.76
C ILE A 45 15.91 -48.52 -19.74
N VAL A 46 16.65 -47.93 -20.69
CA VAL A 46 16.83 -46.47 -20.77
C VAL A 46 15.49 -45.76 -21.01
N VAL A 47 14.67 -46.23 -21.95
CA VAL A 47 13.35 -45.64 -22.27
C VAL A 47 12.40 -45.75 -21.07
N VAL A 48 12.43 -46.86 -20.33
CA VAL A 48 11.59 -47.02 -19.12
C VAL A 48 12.11 -46.18 -17.95
N ALA A 49 13.42 -45.95 -17.86
CA ALA A 49 14.05 -45.19 -16.78
C ALA A 49 13.87 -43.67 -16.92
N VAL A 50 13.72 -43.13 -18.14
CA VAL A 50 13.52 -41.70 -18.38
C VAL A 50 12.02 -41.40 -18.48
N PRO A 51 11.42 -40.73 -17.49
CA PRO A 51 10.00 -40.41 -17.53
C PRO A 51 9.75 -39.20 -18.46
N GLU A 52 9.73 -39.44 -19.78
CA GLU A 52 9.52 -38.40 -20.81
C GLU A 52 8.19 -37.64 -20.64
N GLY A 53 7.19 -38.27 -20.00
CA GLY A 53 5.89 -37.66 -19.72
C GLY A 53 5.85 -36.71 -18.51
N LEU A 54 6.85 -36.72 -17.64
CA LEU A 54 6.85 -35.92 -16.41
C LEU A 54 6.86 -34.40 -16.67
N PRO A 55 7.73 -33.85 -17.56
CA PRO A 55 7.71 -32.42 -17.88
C PRO A 55 6.38 -31.94 -18.49
N LEU A 56 5.75 -32.80 -19.29
CA LEU A 56 4.44 -32.52 -19.88
C LEU A 56 3.34 -32.47 -18.80
N ALA A 57 3.32 -33.44 -17.89
CA ALA A 57 2.36 -33.50 -16.79
C ALA A 57 2.45 -32.27 -15.86
N VAL A 58 3.67 -31.86 -15.51
CA VAL A 58 3.92 -30.66 -14.69
C VAL A 58 3.42 -29.41 -15.42
N THR A 59 3.77 -29.24 -16.70
CA THR A 59 3.37 -28.07 -17.49
C THR A 59 1.85 -27.97 -17.62
N LEU A 60 1.16 -29.07 -17.89
CA LEU A 60 -0.31 -29.11 -17.97
C LEU A 60 -0.97 -28.77 -16.63
N THR A 61 -0.44 -29.31 -15.53
CA THR A 61 -0.97 -29.04 -14.18
C THR A 61 -0.79 -27.58 -13.78
N LEU A 62 0.38 -26.99 -14.05
CA LEU A 62 0.63 -25.56 -13.81
C LEU A 62 -0.24 -24.68 -14.71
N ALA A 63 -0.41 -25.03 -15.99
CA ALA A 63 -1.27 -24.29 -16.91
C ALA A 63 -2.75 -24.31 -16.49
N TYR A 64 -3.23 -25.45 -15.99
CA TYR A 64 -4.58 -25.55 -15.42
C TYR A 64 -4.71 -24.67 -14.16
N SER A 65 -3.73 -24.71 -13.26
CA SER A 65 -3.70 -23.92 -12.03
C SER A 65 -3.72 -22.42 -12.33
N MET A 66 -2.94 -21.96 -13.33
CA MET A 66 -2.96 -20.58 -13.81
C MET A 66 -4.35 -20.15 -14.30
N ARG A 67 -5.02 -20.99 -15.10
CA ARG A 67 -6.38 -20.69 -15.58
C ARG A 67 -7.37 -20.57 -14.44
N LYS A 68 -7.24 -21.40 -13.39
CA LYS A 68 -8.08 -21.31 -12.19
C LYS A 68 -7.81 -20.01 -11.43
N MET A 69 -6.54 -19.68 -11.15
CA MET A 69 -6.14 -18.44 -10.48
C MET A 69 -6.59 -17.18 -11.24
N MET A 70 -6.58 -17.21 -12.57
CA MET A 70 -7.08 -16.09 -13.38
C MET A 70 -8.58 -15.82 -13.17
N LYS A 71 -9.40 -16.86 -12.95
CA LYS A 71 -10.82 -16.69 -12.59
C LYS A 71 -10.98 -16.02 -11.23
N ASP A 72 -10.04 -16.27 -10.32
CA ASP A 72 -9.96 -15.66 -9.00
C ASP A 72 -9.26 -14.28 -9.02
N LYS A 73 -9.14 -13.67 -10.21
CA LYS A 73 -8.50 -12.36 -10.46
C LYS A 73 -7.00 -12.30 -10.12
N ALA A 74 -6.32 -13.46 -10.01
CA ALA A 74 -4.88 -13.57 -9.85
C ALA A 74 -4.20 -13.92 -11.19
N LEU A 75 -3.66 -12.91 -11.87
CA LEU A 75 -2.96 -13.10 -13.15
C LEU A 75 -1.52 -13.57 -12.93
N VAL A 76 -1.26 -14.85 -13.18
CA VAL A 76 0.11 -15.39 -13.13
C VAL A 76 0.80 -15.23 -14.49
N ARG A 77 1.94 -14.53 -14.51
CA ARG A 77 2.72 -14.26 -15.75
C ARG A 77 3.77 -15.32 -16.08
N ARG A 78 4.19 -16.14 -15.10
CA ARG A 78 5.25 -17.16 -15.22
C ARG A 78 4.78 -18.48 -14.58
N LEU A 79 4.90 -19.60 -15.28
CA LEU A 79 4.40 -20.92 -14.81
C LEU A 79 5.03 -21.33 -13.48
N SER A 80 6.34 -21.14 -13.37
CA SER A 80 7.10 -21.43 -12.15
C SER A 80 6.65 -20.62 -10.93
N ALA A 81 6.03 -19.45 -11.12
CA ALA A 81 5.58 -18.63 -10.00
C ALA A 81 4.47 -19.31 -9.19
N CYS A 82 3.66 -20.19 -9.81
CA CYS A 82 2.64 -20.95 -9.09
C CYS A 82 3.27 -21.88 -8.04
N GLU A 83 4.37 -22.53 -8.41
CA GLU A 83 5.11 -23.43 -7.52
C GLU A 83 5.86 -22.64 -6.45
N THR A 84 6.55 -21.56 -6.84
CA THR A 84 7.29 -20.71 -5.90
C THR A 84 6.38 -20.13 -4.81
N MET A 85 5.20 -19.62 -5.18
CA MET A 85 4.25 -19.06 -4.22
C MET A 85 3.71 -20.12 -3.24
N GLY A 86 3.59 -21.38 -3.67
CA GLY A 86 3.18 -22.47 -2.79
C GLY A 86 4.21 -22.80 -1.69
N SER A 87 5.46 -22.37 -1.85
CA SER A 87 6.54 -22.57 -0.87
C SER A 87 6.90 -21.29 -0.12
N ALA A 88 6.13 -20.22 -0.28
CA ALA A 88 6.42 -18.93 0.34
C ALA A 88 6.22 -18.99 1.86
N THR A 89 7.27 -18.66 2.62
CA THR A 89 7.20 -18.56 4.09
C THR A 89 7.00 -17.13 4.58
N THR A 90 7.23 -16.14 3.71
CA THR A 90 7.20 -14.72 4.05
C THR A 90 6.61 -13.92 2.89
N ILE A 91 5.70 -12.99 3.19
CA ILE A 91 5.14 -12.03 2.23
C ILE A 91 5.53 -10.63 2.67
N CYS A 92 6.24 -9.90 1.80
CA CYS A 92 6.48 -8.47 1.99
C CYS A 92 5.44 -7.69 1.18
N SER A 93 4.61 -6.89 1.87
CA SER A 93 3.55 -6.09 1.26
C SER A 93 3.85 -4.60 1.41
N ASP A 94 3.61 -3.84 0.36
CA ASP A 94 3.46 -2.38 0.50
C ASP A 94 2.19 -2.08 1.31
N LYS A 95 2.11 -0.89 1.91
CA LYS A 95 0.92 -0.41 2.60
C LYS A 95 -0.07 0.20 1.61
N THR A 96 0.32 1.30 0.97
CA THR A 96 -0.59 2.17 0.20
C THR A 96 -1.10 1.46 -1.03
N GLY A 97 -2.42 1.31 -1.15
CA GLY A 97 -3.08 0.67 -2.29
C GLY A 97 -3.01 -0.85 -2.30
N THR A 98 -2.21 -1.46 -1.43
CA THR A 98 -2.17 -2.92 -1.25
C THR A 98 -2.97 -3.32 -0.01
N LEU A 99 -2.50 -2.96 1.18
CA LEU A 99 -3.23 -3.18 2.45
C LEU A 99 -4.39 -2.20 2.63
N THR A 100 -4.23 -0.99 2.10
CA THR A 100 -5.24 0.07 2.18
C THR A 100 -5.99 0.24 0.86
N LEU A 101 -7.13 0.94 0.92
CA LEU A 101 -7.95 1.22 -0.26
C LEU A 101 -7.30 2.26 -1.20
N ASN A 102 -6.30 3.01 -0.74
CA ASN A 102 -5.76 4.20 -1.41
C ASN A 102 -6.89 5.20 -1.72
N GLN A 103 -7.81 5.33 -0.77
CA GLN A 103 -8.95 6.22 -0.81
C GLN A 103 -8.98 6.94 0.51
N MET A 104 -8.43 8.16 0.55
CA MET A 104 -8.42 8.96 1.77
C MET A 104 -9.87 9.22 2.20
N THR A 105 -10.22 8.83 3.43
CA THR A 105 -11.53 9.05 4.03
C THR A 105 -11.41 9.96 5.23
N VAL A 106 -12.41 10.80 5.46
CA VAL A 106 -12.57 11.50 6.73
C VAL A 106 -13.03 10.47 7.75
N ASP A 107 -12.26 10.31 8.83
CA ASP A 107 -12.61 9.43 9.94
C ASP A 107 -13.29 10.21 11.07
N GLU A 108 -12.83 11.45 11.26
CA GLU A 108 -13.32 12.34 12.31
C GLU A 108 -13.27 13.79 11.85
N ALA A 109 -14.20 14.60 12.32
CA ALA A 109 -14.22 16.03 12.06
C ALA A 109 -14.65 16.81 13.31
N TYR A 110 -14.05 17.99 13.50
CA TYR A 110 -14.47 18.98 14.49
C TYR A 110 -14.94 20.23 13.75
N VAL A 111 -16.14 20.69 14.08
CA VAL A 111 -16.66 22.01 13.67
C VAL A 111 -17.09 22.75 14.93
N GLY A 112 -16.49 23.92 15.16
CA GLY A 112 -16.46 24.51 16.49
C GLY A 112 -15.93 23.51 17.51
N ARG A 113 -16.63 23.33 18.62
CA ARG A 113 -16.23 22.39 19.68
C ARG A 113 -16.93 21.03 19.62
N ASN A 114 -17.66 20.75 18.54
CA ASN A 114 -18.41 19.50 18.40
C ASN A 114 -17.59 18.49 17.61
N ASN A 115 -17.34 17.32 18.20
CA ASN A 115 -16.76 16.17 17.52
C ASN A 115 -17.84 15.43 16.74
N LEU A 116 -17.56 15.14 15.47
CA LEU A 116 -18.39 14.35 14.58
C LEU A 116 -17.68 13.06 14.24
N ASN A 117 -18.16 11.97 14.85
CA ASN A 117 -17.74 10.62 14.59
C ASN A 117 -18.96 9.69 14.60
N PRO A 118 -19.44 9.17 13.44
CA PRO A 118 -18.90 9.37 12.09
C PRO A 118 -19.18 10.77 11.52
N SER A 119 -18.35 11.22 10.58
CA SER A 119 -18.40 12.57 9.96
C SER A 119 -19.57 12.81 8.99
N ASP A 120 -20.41 11.80 8.73
CA ASP A 120 -21.42 11.84 7.66
C ASP A 120 -22.72 12.60 8.01
N ASP A 121 -22.84 13.09 9.24
CA ASP A 121 -24.06 13.76 9.71
C ASP A 121 -24.03 15.27 9.42
N SER A 122 -24.22 15.62 8.15
CA SER A 122 -24.25 17.03 7.69
C SER A 122 -25.39 17.85 8.28
N SER A 123 -26.40 17.20 8.88
CA SER A 123 -27.54 17.85 9.52
C SER A 123 -27.19 18.60 10.81
N LYS A 124 -26.00 18.33 11.38
CA LYS A 124 -25.52 18.97 12.61
C LYS A 124 -24.84 20.32 12.40
N PHE A 125 -24.68 20.76 11.15
CA PHE A 125 -24.02 22.02 10.83
C PHE A 125 -25.02 23.15 10.63
N HIS A 126 -24.66 24.34 11.12
CA HIS A 126 -25.30 25.56 10.64
C HIS A 126 -25.12 25.69 9.12
N PRO A 127 -26.16 26.09 8.35
CA PRO A 127 -26.08 26.18 6.90
C PRO A 127 -24.94 27.04 6.38
N GLU A 128 -24.61 28.11 7.10
CA GLU A 128 -23.50 29.02 6.78
C GLU A 128 -22.14 28.34 6.92
N ALA A 129 -21.91 27.63 8.04
CA ALA A 129 -20.68 26.88 8.26
C ALA A 129 -20.50 25.79 7.18
N LEU A 130 -21.57 25.08 6.84
CA LEU A 130 -21.54 24.07 5.79
C LEU A 130 -21.24 24.67 4.41
N SER A 131 -21.81 25.85 4.11
CA SER A 131 -21.53 26.57 2.86
C SER A 131 -20.06 26.94 2.75
N LEU A 132 -19.48 27.55 3.81
CA LEU A 132 -18.07 27.95 3.84
C LEU A 132 -17.11 26.75 3.76
N ILE A 133 -17.44 25.65 4.45
CA ILE A 133 -16.66 24.41 4.38
C ILE A 133 -16.72 23.80 2.98
N ASN A 134 -17.89 23.72 2.36
CA ASN A 134 -18.04 23.20 1.00
C ASN A 134 -17.29 24.05 -0.02
N GLU A 135 -17.38 25.39 0.11
CA GLU A 135 -16.63 26.34 -0.70
C GLU A 135 -15.12 26.09 -0.56
N SER A 136 -14.61 26.01 0.67
CA SER A 136 -13.21 25.67 0.99
C SER A 136 -12.74 24.34 0.38
N ILE A 137 -13.55 23.28 0.48
CA ILE A 137 -13.18 21.93 0.02
C ILE A 137 -13.13 21.87 -1.51
N ALA A 138 -14.09 22.50 -2.19
CA ALA A 138 -14.26 22.43 -3.64
C ALA A 138 -13.04 22.97 -4.43
N GLN A 139 -12.26 23.89 -3.86
CA GLN A 139 -11.16 24.60 -4.55
C GLN A 139 -9.88 23.78 -4.76
N ASN A 140 -9.96 22.45 -4.82
CA ASN A 140 -8.79 21.57 -4.74
C ASN A 140 -8.70 20.48 -5.80
N SER A 141 -9.51 20.58 -6.85
CA SER A 141 -9.43 19.67 -8.00
C SER A 141 -8.45 20.24 -9.03
N ALA A 142 -7.19 19.83 -8.94
CA ALA A 142 -6.11 20.06 -9.92
C ALA A 142 -5.96 21.52 -10.41
N GLY A 143 -5.00 22.23 -9.81
CA GLY A 143 -4.68 23.62 -10.10
C GLY A 143 -4.56 23.94 -11.59
N ASN A 144 -5.51 24.74 -12.06
CA ASN A 144 -5.39 25.67 -13.16
C ASN A 144 -6.29 26.85 -12.80
N VAL A 145 -5.76 28.07 -12.94
CA VAL A 145 -6.55 29.31 -12.81
C VAL A 145 -7.64 29.27 -13.88
N PHE A 146 -8.91 29.08 -13.49
CA PHE A 146 -10.02 29.14 -14.43
C PHE A 146 -10.69 30.50 -14.30
N VAL A 147 -10.23 31.46 -15.11
CA VAL A 147 -10.96 32.73 -15.26
C VAL A 147 -12.24 32.41 -16.04
N SER A 148 -13.40 32.52 -15.40
CA SER A 148 -14.68 32.39 -16.11
C SER A 148 -14.78 33.50 -17.17
N LYS A 149 -15.17 33.12 -18.39
CA LYS A 149 -15.36 34.07 -19.51
C LYS A 149 -16.50 35.07 -19.27
N ASP A 150 -17.33 34.85 -18.24
CA ASP A 150 -18.49 35.66 -17.90
C ASP A 150 -18.25 36.66 -16.74
N GLY A 151 -16.99 36.92 -16.37
CA GLY A 151 -16.66 37.95 -15.36
C GLY A 151 -16.96 37.56 -13.91
N GLY A 152 -17.21 36.28 -13.64
CA GLY A 152 -17.41 35.72 -12.31
C GLY A 152 -16.17 34.94 -11.82
N ALA A 153 -15.77 35.22 -10.58
CA ALA A 153 -14.67 34.62 -9.81
C ALA A 153 -13.25 34.91 -10.33
N VAL A 154 -12.50 35.70 -9.55
CA VAL A 154 -11.04 35.81 -9.68
C VAL A 154 -10.44 34.76 -8.76
N GLU A 155 -9.68 33.80 -9.31
CA GLU A 155 -9.13 32.66 -8.58
C GLU A 155 -7.60 32.78 -8.51
N PHE A 156 -7.05 33.09 -7.33
CA PHE A 156 -5.61 33.06 -7.07
C PHE A 156 -5.26 31.79 -6.30
N LEU A 157 -4.51 30.89 -6.93
CA LEU A 157 -4.02 29.67 -6.28
C LEU A 157 -2.58 29.87 -5.80
N HIS A 158 -2.40 30.01 -4.49
CA HIS A 158 -1.08 30.00 -3.85
C HIS A 158 -0.93 28.70 -3.05
N VAL A 159 -0.37 27.66 -3.68
CA VAL A 159 0.07 26.45 -2.97
C VAL A 159 1.58 26.55 -2.78
N ASN A 160 2.02 26.82 -1.56
CA ASN A 160 3.43 26.78 -1.21
C ASN A 160 3.73 25.49 -0.39
N PRO A 161 4.35 24.47 -1.02
CA PRO A 161 4.66 23.20 -0.35
C PRO A 161 5.56 23.38 0.89
N GLU A 162 6.42 24.39 0.93
CA GLU A 162 7.30 24.66 2.07
C GLU A 162 6.51 25.06 3.31
N LYS A 163 5.39 25.77 3.12
CA LYS A 163 4.51 26.22 4.21
C LYS A 163 3.51 25.17 4.68
N LYS A 164 3.45 23.98 4.04
CA LYS A 164 2.49 22.89 4.35
C LYS A 164 1.01 23.33 4.42
N ARG A 165 0.67 24.39 3.67
CA ARG A 165 -0.68 24.94 3.51
C ARG A 165 -0.88 25.49 2.09
N GLY A 166 -2.13 25.61 1.67
CA GLY A 166 -2.52 26.25 0.41
C GLY A 166 -3.72 27.15 0.64
N GLY A 167 -3.77 28.26 -0.09
CA GLY A 167 -4.82 29.25 -0.02
C GLY A 167 -5.44 29.56 -1.38
N VAL A 168 -6.73 29.92 -1.39
CA VAL A 168 -7.49 30.34 -2.56
C VAL A 168 -8.35 31.55 -2.21
N ALA A 169 -8.28 32.61 -3.01
CA ALA A 169 -9.21 33.74 -2.94
C ALA A 169 -10.38 33.55 -3.92
N LEU A 170 -11.60 33.84 -3.46
CA LEU A 170 -12.84 33.68 -4.20
C LEU A 170 -13.67 34.95 -4.13
N LYS A 171 -13.96 35.52 -5.30
CA LYS A 171 -14.86 36.67 -5.42
C LYS A 171 -16.32 36.22 -5.46
N LEU A 172 -17.11 36.70 -4.51
CA LEU A 172 -18.55 36.46 -4.40
C LEU A 172 -19.34 37.41 -5.31
N ALA A 173 -20.62 37.08 -5.53
CA ALA A 173 -21.52 37.86 -6.38
C ALA A 173 -21.92 39.22 -5.77
N ASP A 174 -21.80 39.36 -4.45
CA ASP A 174 -22.18 40.53 -3.65
C ASP A 174 -21.02 41.51 -3.40
N SER A 175 -19.93 41.39 -4.17
CA SER A 175 -18.71 42.17 -4.01
C SER A 175 -17.85 41.84 -2.78
N GLY A 176 -18.17 40.77 -2.04
CA GLY A 176 -17.27 40.21 -1.02
C GLY A 176 -16.20 39.30 -1.64
N VAL A 177 -15.11 39.07 -0.91
CA VAL A 177 -14.09 38.07 -1.24
C VAL A 177 -13.83 37.18 -0.04
N HIS A 178 -13.86 35.86 -0.27
CA HIS A 178 -13.47 34.86 0.72
C HIS A 178 -12.10 34.29 0.39
N ILE A 179 -11.19 34.32 1.35
CA ILE A 179 -9.88 33.70 1.25
C ILE A 179 -9.89 32.44 2.11
N HIS A 180 -9.87 31.27 1.46
CA HIS A 180 -9.91 29.97 2.11
C HIS A 180 -8.51 29.40 2.21
N TRP A 181 -8.20 28.81 3.36
CA TRP A 181 -6.93 28.16 3.66
C TRP A 181 -7.15 26.73 4.12
N LYS A 182 -6.30 25.83 3.62
CA LYS A 182 -6.21 24.46 4.11
C LYS A 182 -4.78 24.02 4.30
N GLY A 183 -4.52 23.16 5.27
CA GLY A 183 -3.16 22.68 5.50
C GLY A 183 -3.04 21.82 6.73
N ALA A 184 -1.80 21.60 7.17
CA ALA A 184 -1.53 20.93 8.44
C ALA A 184 -2.27 21.65 9.58
N ALA A 185 -3.01 20.88 10.38
CA ALA A 185 -3.94 21.45 11.36
C ALA A 185 -3.27 22.41 12.35
N GLU A 186 -2.10 22.05 12.87
CA GLU A 186 -1.33 22.89 13.80
C GLU A 186 -0.92 24.24 13.20
N ILE A 187 -0.57 24.28 11.90
CA ILE A 187 -0.10 25.49 11.21
C ILE A 187 -1.27 26.45 11.02
N ILE A 188 -2.40 25.95 10.52
CA ILE A 188 -3.59 26.76 10.32
C ILE A 188 -4.15 27.24 11.66
N LEU A 189 -4.25 26.36 12.66
CA LEU A 189 -4.69 26.73 14.02
C LEU A 189 -3.79 27.82 14.63
N GLY A 190 -2.49 27.80 14.33
CA GLY A 190 -1.55 28.85 14.75
C GLY A 190 -1.87 30.23 14.18
N ALA A 191 -2.46 30.29 12.98
CA ALA A 191 -2.84 31.51 12.26
C ALA A 191 -4.26 32.00 12.55
N CYS A 192 -5.07 31.22 13.27
CA CYS A 192 -6.45 31.60 13.58
C CYS A 192 -6.52 32.47 14.85
N ASN A 193 -7.41 33.48 14.84
CA ASN A 193 -7.80 34.28 16.01
C ASN A 193 -9.26 34.02 16.41
N GLN A 194 -10.06 33.47 15.49
CA GLN A 194 -11.46 33.16 15.69
C GLN A 194 -11.76 31.75 15.19
N TYR A 195 -12.90 31.20 15.63
CA TYR A 195 -13.48 30.01 15.05
C TYR A 195 -14.98 30.17 14.88
N LEU A 196 -15.53 29.46 13.89
CA LEU A 196 -16.97 29.40 13.67
C LEU A 196 -17.54 28.24 14.51
N ASP A 197 -18.47 28.55 15.41
CA ASP A 197 -19.13 27.53 16.21
C ASP A 197 -20.15 26.72 15.38
N SER A 198 -20.68 25.64 15.96
CA SER A 198 -21.68 24.80 15.28
C SER A 198 -23.00 25.51 14.99
N ASN A 199 -23.24 26.66 15.61
CA ASN A 199 -24.44 27.48 15.46
C ASN A 199 -24.24 28.65 14.47
N GLY A 200 -23.05 28.78 13.86
CA GLY A 200 -22.72 29.86 12.93
C GLY A 200 -22.23 31.16 13.58
N HIS A 201 -21.91 31.17 14.86
CA HIS A 201 -21.37 32.37 15.53
C HIS A 201 -19.85 32.36 15.58
N LEU A 202 -19.25 33.52 15.36
CA LEU A 202 -17.82 33.75 15.53
C LEU A 202 -17.47 33.86 17.01
N GLN A 203 -16.48 33.10 17.45
CA GLN A 203 -15.97 33.09 18.81
C GLN A 203 -14.45 33.28 18.78
N SER A 204 -13.89 33.95 19.80
CA SER A 204 -12.43 34.04 19.97
C SER A 204 -11.84 32.66 20.21
N ILE A 205 -10.71 32.37 19.57
CA ILE A 205 -10.04 31.08 19.69
C ILE A 205 -9.14 31.01 20.93
N GLU A 206 -8.71 32.14 21.49
CA GLU A 206 -7.73 32.24 22.58
C GLU A 206 -8.12 31.40 23.79
N GLU A 207 -9.39 31.45 24.21
CA GLU A 207 -9.90 30.69 25.36
C GLU A 207 -10.03 29.19 25.06
N HIS A 208 -10.17 28.81 23.79
CA HIS A 208 -10.44 27.44 23.35
C HIS A 208 -9.28 26.80 22.57
N LYS A 209 -8.15 27.49 22.44
CA LYS A 209 -7.00 27.03 21.64
C LYS A 209 -6.42 25.72 22.17
N ALA A 210 -6.43 25.54 23.50
CA ALA A 210 -6.00 24.31 24.15
C ALA A 210 -6.87 23.11 23.74
N PHE A 211 -8.19 23.28 23.69
CA PHE A 211 -9.12 22.25 23.25
C PHE A 211 -8.86 21.79 21.81
N PHE A 212 -8.69 22.74 20.88
CA PHE A 212 -8.40 22.39 19.48
C PHE A 212 -7.05 21.69 19.31
N LYS A 213 -6.06 22.09 20.10
CA LYS A 213 -4.75 21.43 20.09
C LYS A 213 -4.84 20.00 20.63
N GLU A 214 -5.55 19.79 21.74
CA GLU A 214 -5.81 18.46 22.28
C GLU A 214 -6.57 17.58 21.28
N ALA A 215 -7.58 18.12 20.58
CA ALA A 215 -8.29 17.40 19.53
C ALA A 215 -7.37 16.97 18.37
N ILE A 216 -6.44 17.83 17.94
CA ILE A 216 -5.42 17.49 16.93
C ILE A 216 -4.50 16.39 17.45
N ASP A 217 -4.01 16.52 18.68
CA ASP A 217 -3.09 15.56 19.30
C ASP A 217 -3.77 14.18 19.46
N ASP A 218 -5.05 14.14 19.85
CA ASP A 218 -5.86 12.92 19.97
C ASP A 218 -6.15 12.25 18.62
N MET A 219 -6.43 13.03 17.58
CA MET A 219 -6.57 12.51 16.21
C MET A 219 -5.22 11.97 15.69
N ALA A 220 -4.12 12.68 15.94
CA ALA A 220 -2.78 12.25 15.56
C ALA A 220 -2.34 10.99 16.32
N ALA A 221 -2.69 10.84 17.60
CA ALA A 221 -2.44 9.65 18.41
C ALA A 221 -3.12 8.40 17.83
N ARG A 222 -4.28 8.58 17.18
CA ARG A 222 -4.98 7.53 16.42
C ARG A 222 -4.48 7.40 14.96
N SER A 223 -3.35 8.02 14.64
CA SER A 223 -2.71 8.01 13.32
C SER A 223 -3.56 8.60 12.19
N LEU A 224 -4.46 9.52 12.53
CA LEU A 224 -5.15 10.34 11.53
C LEU A 224 -4.22 11.47 11.07
N ARG A 225 -4.26 11.75 9.77
CA ARG A 225 -3.65 12.95 9.22
C ARG A 225 -4.59 14.12 9.47
N CYS A 226 -4.21 15.03 10.35
CA CYS A 226 -5.01 16.19 10.69
C CYS A 226 -4.84 17.31 9.65
N VAL A 227 -5.95 17.77 9.09
CA VAL A 227 -6.02 18.92 8.18
C VAL A 227 -7.00 19.92 8.78
N ALA A 228 -6.64 21.19 8.83
CA ALA A 228 -7.58 22.24 9.21
C ALA A 228 -7.96 23.08 7.99
N ILE A 229 -9.18 23.60 8.06
CA ILE A 229 -9.81 24.48 7.08
C ILE A 229 -10.14 25.77 7.81
N ALA A 230 -9.72 26.89 7.25
CA ALA A 230 -9.99 28.21 7.78
C ALA A 230 -10.31 29.16 6.63
N TYR A 231 -10.97 30.27 6.94
CA TYR A 231 -11.23 31.31 5.95
C TYR A 231 -11.07 32.70 6.54
N ARG A 232 -11.06 33.71 5.67
CA ARG A 232 -11.12 35.11 6.03
C ARG A 232 -11.89 35.88 4.95
N SER A 233 -12.82 36.74 5.37
CA SER A 233 -13.57 37.60 4.46
C SER A 233 -12.89 38.96 4.29
N TYR A 234 -12.94 39.48 3.07
CA TYR A 234 -12.43 40.77 2.65
C TYR A 234 -13.47 41.48 1.78
N GLU A 235 -13.45 42.80 1.80
CA GLU A 235 -14.17 43.63 0.85
C GLU A 235 -13.33 43.81 -0.44
N LEU A 236 -13.99 44.03 -1.58
CA LEU A 236 -13.29 44.17 -2.89
C LEU A 236 -12.29 45.33 -2.93
N ASP A 237 -12.52 46.39 -2.15
CA ASP A 237 -11.64 47.56 -2.07
C ASP A 237 -10.32 47.27 -1.34
N GLN A 238 -10.28 46.21 -0.54
CA GLN A 238 -9.09 45.74 0.17
C GLN A 238 -8.18 44.87 -0.71
N ILE A 239 -8.61 44.55 -1.93
CA ILE A 239 -7.89 43.69 -2.87
C ILE A 239 -7.38 44.54 -4.04
N PRO A 240 -6.10 44.39 -4.43
CA PRO A 240 -5.56 45.16 -5.54
C PRO A 240 -6.36 44.93 -6.82
N SER A 241 -6.77 46.00 -7.50
CA SER A 241 -7.54 45.92 -8.75
C SER A 241 -6.68 45.81 -10.01
N ASN A 242 -5.39 46.16 -9.93
CA ASN A 242 -4.47 46.21 -11.06
C ASN A 242 -3.74 44.87 -11.23
N GLU A 243 -3.57 44.39 -12.47
CA GLU A 243 -2.91 43.11 -12.75
C GLU A 243 -1.47 43.02 -12.20
N GLU A 244 -0.71 44.12 -12.22
CA GLU A 244 0.67 44.15 -11.70
C GLU A 244 0.72 43.97 -10.18
N ASP A 245 -0.16 44.66 -9.45
CA ASP A 245 -0.25 44.59 -7.98
C ASP A 245 -0.81 43.23 -7.54
N LEU A 246 -1.75 42.70 -8.30
CA LEU A 246 -2.38 41.41 -8.08
C LEU A 246 -1.40 40.23 -8.26
N ASN A 247 -0.48 40.33 -9.22
CA ASN A 247 0.61 39.36 -9.40
C ASN A 247 1.63 39.36 -8.25
N GLN A 248 1.73 40.48 -7.53
CA GLN A 248 2.62 40.61 -6.36
C GLN A 248 1.88 40.42 -5.03
N TRP A 249 0.55 40.35 -5.07
CA TRP A 249 -0.27 40.23 -3.88
C TRP A 249 -0.16 38.83 -3.28
N SER A 250 0.22 38.78 -2.00
CA SER A 250 0.21 37.56 -1.21
C SER A 250 -1.10 37.42 -0.46
N LEU A 251 -1.67 36.22 -0.46
CA LEU A 251 -2.83 35.91 0.36
C LEU A 251 -2.50 36.16 1.84
N PRO A 252 -3.35 36.89 2.58
CA PRO A 252 -3.24 37.08 4.02
C PRO A 252 -3.19 35.74 4.75
N GLU A 253 -2.21 35.58 5.64
CA GLU A 253 -1.89 34.30 6.27
C GLU A 253 -2.22 34.25 7.78
N ASP A 254 -2.81 35.31 8.31
CA ASP A 254 -3.07 35.62 9.72
C ASP A 254 -4.53 36.07 9.95
N GLU A 255 -4.93 36.12 11.23
CA GLU A 255 -6.29 36.49 11.68
C GLU A 255 -7.39 35.68 10.97
N LEU A 256 -7.13 34.38 10.81
CA LEU A 256 -8.04 33.46 10.14
C LEU A 256 -9.17 33.03 11.09
N VAL A 257 -10.31 32.69 10.51
CA VAL A 257 -11.43 32.04 11.20
C VAL A 257 -11.36 30.54 10.93
N LEU A 258 -11.14 29.74 11.97
CA LEU A 258 -11.16 28.28 11.88
C LEU A 258 -12.58 27.79 11.58
N LEU A 259 -12.75 27.03 10.51
CA LEU A 259 -14.02 26.41 10.12
C LEU A 259 -14.12 24.97 10.62
N ALA A 260 -13.10 24.16 10.33
CA ALA A 260 -13.11 22.74 10.65
C ALA A 260 -11.71 22.18 10.84
N ILE A 261 -11.60 21.14 11.68
CA ILE A 261 -10.42 20.27 11.74
C ILE A 261 -10.87 18.86 11.38
N VAL A 262 -10.25 18.26 10.37
CA VAL A 262 -10.59 16.92 9.88
C VAL A 262 -9.41 15.97 10.05
N GLY A 263 -9.68 14.81 10.63
CA GLY A 263 -8.78 13.67 10.68
C GLY A 263 -9.05 12.76 9.49
N ILE A 264 -8.12 12.71 8.55
CA ILE A 264 -8.22 11.83 7.38
C ILE A 264 -7.28 10.63 7.49
N LYS A 265 -7.73 9.47 7.04
CA LYS A 265 -6.89 8.26 6.97
C LYS A 265 -7.10 7.52 5.66
N ASP A 266 -6.16 6.65 5.33
CA ASP A 266 -6.34 5.69 4.23
C ASP A 266 -6.76 4.35 4.86
N PRO A 267 -8.05 3.99 4.83
CA PRO A 267 -8.58 2.86 5.57
C PRO A 267 -8.04 1.53 5.01
N CYS A 268 -7.85 0.57 5.92
CA CYS A 268 -7.47 -0.79 5.56
C CYS A 268 -8.59 -1.46 4.74
N ARG A 269 -8.22 -2.30 3.77
CA ARG A 269 -9.20 -3.09 3.03
C ARG A 269 -9.91 -4.06 4.00
N PRO A 270 -11.25 -4.21 3.92
CA PRO A 270 -11.98 -5.08 4.83
C PRO A 270 -11.48 -6.53 4.85
N SER A 271 -11.00 -7.03 3.69
CA SER A 271 -10.49 -8.40 3.54
C SER A 271 -9.08 -8.63 4.10
N VAL A 272 -8.35 -7.57 4.48
CA VAL A 272 -6.95 -7.70 4.89
C VAL A 272 -6.83 -8.45 6.21
N LYS A 273 -7.68 -8.18 7.20
CA LYS A 273 -7.66 -8.90 8.49
C LYS A 273 -7.83 -10.41 8.30
N ASP A 274 -8.79 -10.81 7.47
CA ASP A 274 -9.02 -12.22 7.15
C ASP A 274 -7.83 -12.84 6.39
N ALA A 275 -7.25 -12.09 5.43
CA ALA A 275 -6.08 -12.54 4.71
C ALA A 275 -4.86 -12.71 5.63
N MET A 276 -4.64 -11.81 6.58
CA MET A 276 -3.58 -11.92 7.59
C MET A 276 -3.78 -13.16 8.44
N ARG A 277 -5.01 -13.42 8.90
CA ARG A 277 -5.34 -14.62 9.67
C ARG A 277 -5.03 -15.90 8.88
N ILE A 278 -5.46 -15.98 7.62
CA ILE A 278 -5.18 -17.14 6.74
C ILE A 278 -3.67 -17.33 6.55
N CYS A 279 -2.91 -16.24 6.35
CA CYS A 279 -1.46 -16.33 6.22
C CYS A 279 -0.81 -16.86 7.51
N THR A 280 -1.22 -16.34 8.67
CA THR A 280 -0.70 -16.78 9.97
C THR A 280 -1.04 -18.24 10.25
N GLU A 281 -2.28 -18.68 9.97
CA GLU A 281 -2.70 -20.09 10.09
C GLU A 281 -1.90 -21.02 9.16
N ALA A 282 -1.51 -20.53 7.98
CA ALA A 282 -0.66 -21.24 7.03
C ALA A 282 0.85 -21.20 7.37
N GLY A 283 1.25 -20.52 8.47
CA GLY A 283 2.64 -20.35 8.85
C GLY A 283 3.43 -19.35 7.98
N VAL A 284 2.73 -18.52 7.21
CA VAL A 284 3.30 -17.49 6.34
C VAL A 284 3.37 -16.16 7.09
N LYS A 285 4.58 -15.62 7.25
CA LYS A 285 4.81 -14.34 7.94
C LYS A 285 4.53 -13.18 6.99
N VAL A 286 3.64 -12.27 7.35
CA VAL A 286 3.40 -11.04 6.57
C VAL A 286 4.17 -9.86 7.15
N ARG A 287 4.83 -9.11 6.27
CA ARG A 287 5.71 -7.98 6.59
C ARG A 287 5.27 -6.76 5.81
N MET A 288 4.98 -5.65 6.46
CA MET A 288 4.68 -4.40 5.77
C MET A 288 5.97 -3.61 5.50
N VAL A 289 6.06 -2.99 4.34
CA VAL A 289 7.10 -2.02 3.97
C VAL A 289 6.39 -0.77 3.49
N THR A 290 6.40 0.30 4.29
CA THR A 290 5.63 1.51 4.02
C THR A 290 6.52 2.74 3.82
N GLY A 291 5.99 3.69 3.05
CA GLY A 291 6.44 5.07 2.88
C GLY A 291 6.33 5.97 4.11
N ASP A 292 5.47 5.60 5.05
CA ASP A 292 4.97 6.50 6.07
C ASP A 292 5.90 6.65 7.27
N ASN A 293 5.56 7.63 8.10
CA ASN A 293 6.18 7.79 9.40
C ASN A 293 5.91 6.56 10.30
N LEU A 294 6.71 6.45 11.37
CA LEU A 294 6.65 5.31 12.27
C LEU A 294 5.26 5.17 12.92
N GLN A 295 4.63 6.26 13.35
CA GLN A 295 3.34 6.22 14.06
C GLN A 295 2.23 5.66 13.19
N THR A 296 2.11 6.13 11.94
CA THR A 296 1.14 5.61 10.97
C THR A 296 1.42 4.15 10.64
N ALA A 297 2.69 3.75 10.53
CA ALA A 297 3.05 2.36 10.33
C ALA A 297 2.56 1.48 11.50
N LYS A 298 2.75 1.92 12.75
CA LYS A 298 2.28 1.23 13.96
C LYS A 298 0.77 1.04 13.98
N ALA A 299 0.00 2.08 13.68
CA ALA A 299 -1.45 1.97 13.68
C ALA A 299 -1.96 1.00 12.60
N ILE A 300 -1.40 1.07 11.39
CA ILE A 300 -1.85 0.22 10.28
C ILE A 300 -1.44 -1.24 10.50
N THR A 301 -0.28 -1.55 11.08
CA THR A 301 0.07 -2.93 11.41
C THR A 301 -0.87 -3.54 12.45
N MET A 302 -1.24 -2.77 13.46
CA MET A 302 -2.22 -3.18 14.48
C MET A 302 -3.61 -3.35 13.86
N GLU A 303 -4.06 -2.39 13.04
CA GLU A 303 -5.35 -2.45 12.38
C GLU A 303 -5.43 -3.62 11.38
N CYS A 304 -4.37 -3.92 10.64
CA CYS A 304 -4.34 -5.06 9.72
C CYS A 304 -4.26 -6.42 10.44
N GLY A 305 -3.83 -6.45 11.71
CA GLY A 305 -3.54 -7.68 12.45
C GLY A 305 -2.18 -8.30 12.10
N ILE A 306 -1.23 -7.48 11.62
CA ILE A 306 0.18 -7.90 11.42
C ILE A 306 0.90 -8.03 12.76
N LEU A 307 0.64 -7.09 13.67
CA LEU A 307 1.09 -7.12 15.06
C LEU A 307 -0.13 -7.36 15.97
N ALA A 308 0.01 -8.21 16.99
CA ALA A 308 -1.12 -8.63 17.81
C ALA A 308 -1.39 -7.66 18.96
N SER A 309 -0.34 -7.03 19.49
CA SER A 309 -0.41 -6.17 20.66
C SER A 309 0.54 -4.98 20.55
N ASN A 310 0.29 -3.94 21.36
CA ASN A 310 1.23 -2.81 21.48
C ASN A 310 2.60 -3.24 22.05
N GLU A 311 2.67 -4.38 22.74
CA GLU A 311 3.93 -4.95 23.25
C GLU A 311 4.80 -5.48 22.12
N ASP A 312 4.19 -5.88 20.99
CA ASP A 312 4.92 -6.29 19.79
C ASP A 312 5.48 -5.11 19.00
N VAL A 313 5.12 -3.87 19.37
CA VAL A 313 5.49 -2.63 18.67
C VAL A 313 6.82 -2.07 19.19
N VAL A 314 7.81 -2.95 19.30
CA VAL A 314 9.17 -2.63 19.74
C VAL A 314 10.17 -3.19 18.73
N GLU A 315 11.38 -2.64 18.71
CA GLU A 315 12.48 -3.29 18.00
C GLU A 315 12.67 -4.70 18.55
N PRO A 316 12.85 -5.73 17.71
CA PRO A 316 13.10 -5.68 16.27
C PRO A 316 11.86 -5.69 15.35
N ASN A 317 10.64 -5.78 15.86
CA ASN A 317 9.45 -5.98 15.02
C ASN A 317 9.08 -4.75 14.17
N ILE A 318 9.51 -3.57 14.58
CA ILE A 318 9.34 -2.33 13.84
C ILE A 318 10.67 -1.56 13.76
N ILE A 319 10.97 -1.02 12.58
CA ILE A 319 12.16 -0.20 12.35
C ILE A 319 11.84 1.04 11.50
N GLU A 320 12.61 2.10 11.70
CA GLU A 320 12.78 3.13 10.69
C GLU A 320 13.87 2.78 9.66
N GLY A 321 13.61 3.09 8.40
CA GLY A 321 14.58 2.83 7.32
C GLY A 321 15.95 3.51 7.52
N LYS A 322 16.04 4.60 8.29
CA LYS A 322 17.33 5.22 8.65
C LYS A 322 18.16 4.29 9.52
N VAL A 323 17.58 3.80 10.62
CA VAL A 323 18.24 2.87 11.55
C VAL A 323 18.60 1.57 10.83
N PHE A 324 17.69 1.02 10.01
CA PHE A 324 17.98 -0.19 9.22
C PHE A 324 19.23 -0.06 8.33
N ARG A 325 19.44 1.11 7.73
CA ARG A 325 20.60 1.40 6.87
C ARG A 325 21.90 1.65 7.63
N GLU A 326 21.83 1.92 8.92
CA GLU A 326 23.01 2.08 9.77
C GLU A 326 23.52 0.73 10.31
N LEU A 327 22.66 -0.29 10.33
CA LEU A 327 23.03 -1.65 10.72
C LEU A 327 24.04 -2.28 9.77
N SER A 328 24.90 -3.15 10.32
CA SER A 328 25.81 -4.00 9.57
C SER A 328 25.06 -5.03 8.71
N GLU A 329 25.74 -5.59 7.72
CA GLU A 329 25.17 -6.63 6.86
C GLU A 329 24.74 -7.88 7.67
N GLN A 330 25.51 -8.27 8.68
CA GLN A 330 25.19 -9.39 9.58
C GLN A 330 23.94 -9.13 10.41
N GLU A 331 23.78 -7.91 10.94
CA GLU A 331 22.58 -7.52 11.67
C GLU A 331 21.35 -7.50 10.74
N ARG A 332 21.49 -6.95 9.52
CA ARG A 332 20.39 -6.95 8.54
C ARG A 332 19.96 -8.36 8.15
N GLU A 333 20.89 -9.29 7.99
CA GLU A 333 20.57 -10.69 7.71
C GLU A 333 19.81 -11.35 8.88
N GLN A 334 20.24 -11.11 10.13
CA GLN A 334 19.52 -11.61 11.30
C GLN A 334 18.09 -11.03 11.38
N LEU A 335 17.93 -9.76 11.02
CA LEU A 335 16.65 -9.03 11.10
C LEU A 335 15.71 -9.32 9.93
N SER A 336 16.24 -9.71 8.76
CA SER A 336 15.44 -10.17 7.62
C SER A 336 14.49 -11.32 7.97
N ARG A 337 14.82 -12.07 9.03
CA ARG A 337 13.98 -13.15 9.60
C ARG A 337 12.85 -12.65 10.50
N MET A 338 12.76 -11.35 10.80
CA MET A 338 11.89 -10.78 11.84
C MET A 338 11.06 -9.51 11.49
N TRP A 339 11.33 -8.74 10.42
CA TRP A 339 10.93 -7.31 10.31
C TRP A 339 9.69 -6.79 9.53
N VAL A 340 9.32 -5.51 9.80
CA VAL A 340 8.38 -4.58 9.10
C VAL A 340 9.05 -3.18 9.01
N SER A 341 9.00 -2.46 7.87
CA SER A 341 9.74 -1.19 7.63
C SER A 341 8.86 0.03 7.33
N GLY A 342 9.24 1.22 7.81
CA GLY A 342 8.75 2.57 7.39
C GLY A 342 9.85 3.41 6.70
N LYS A 343 9.52 4.31 5.75
CA LYS A 343 10.48 4.91 4.79
C LYS A 343 11.05 6.25 5.25
N GLN A 344 12.27 6.51 4.78
CA GLN A 344 12.49 7.59 3.80
C GLN A 344 13.57 7.16 2.79
N ASN A 345 13.23 7.22 1.50
CA ASN A 345 13.98 6.85 0.29
C ASN A 345 14.39 5.38 0.08
N CYS A 346 13.51 4.64 -0.63
CA CYS A 346 13.85 3.40 -1.32
C CYS A 346 14.45 3.74 -2.67
N ARG A 347 15.66 3.25 -2.96
CA ARG A 347 16.08 3.01 -4.34
C ARG A 347 16.51 1.58 -4.62
N HIS A 348 16.93 0.79 -3.63
CA HIS A 348 17.29 -0.61 -3.84
C HIS A 348 16.95 -1.41 -2.57
N ILE A 349 15.82 -2.12 -2.57
CA ILE A 349 15.67 -3.39 -1.83
C ILE A 349 15.92 -4.48 -2.85
#